data_AF-A0A0F9FUD1-F1
#
_entry.id   AF-A0A0F9FUD1-F1
#
_cell.length_a   1.000
_cell.length_b   1.000
_cell.length_c   1.000
_cell.angle_alpha   90.00
_cell.angle_beta   90.00
_cell.angle_gamma   90.00
#
_symmetry.space_group_name_H-M   'P 1'
#
loop_
_entity.id
_entity.type
_entity.pdbx_description
1 polymer ?
#
loop_
_entity_poly.entity_id
_entity_poly.type
_entity_poly.pdbx_seq_one_letter_code
_entity_poly.pdbx_strand_id
1 'polypeptide(L)'
;GVLYKAWERLKSFSLRAGKTIIVVFVILKILSSIGTDLTFGNDNTDKSMLSEISKVATPVFAPIGVEQDNWPATVGIFTGVFAKEAVVGTLDSLYANLDGVAATDSDDVNVIDKVEEAFASIPANLTDVFANLLDPLGLNVTVVSDQSSAAIDQEVNIATFTTMENLFSSQLAAFSYLVFVLLYTPCVAVMGAMYREAGMKWMLFVATWSTGLAYITASVVYQVGNFKQAPMFSAFWLLGCAVVVTLAVSSMRIYGNKMAAKSRLIPVVNII
;
A
#
# COMPACT_ATOMS: atom_id res chain seq x y z
N GLY A 1 -30.13 -12.11 20.72
CA GLY A 1 -29.83 -12.94 19.54
C GLY A 1 -28.37 -12.82 19.14
N VAL A 2 -27.81 -13.83 18.48
CA VAL A 2 -26.42 -13.82 17.99
C VAL A 2 -26.15 -12.64 17.04
N LEU A 3 -27.12 -12.30 16.17
CA LEU A 3 -27.08 -11.13 15.29
C LEU A 3 -26.94 -9.80 16.03
N TYR A 4 -27.64 -9.63 17.15
CA TYR A 4 -27.56 -8.42 17.97
C TYR A 4 -26.16 -8.26 18.60
N LYS A 5 -25.58 -9.36 19.11
CA LYS A 5 -24.20 -9.35 19.65
C LYS A 5 -23.15 -9.14 18.55
N ALA A 6 -23.38 -9.67 17.35
CA ALA A 6 -22.51 -9.43 16.20
C ALA A 6 -22.55 -7.94 15.78
N TRP A 7 -23.74 -7.35 15.72
CA TRP A 7 -23.93 -5.92 15.43
C TRP A 7 -23.26 -5.01 16.46
N GLU A 8 -23.42 -5.29 17.76
CA GLU A 8 -22.75 -4.51 18.81
C GLU A 8 -21.22 -4.57 18.69
N ARG A 9 -20.67 -5.75 18.38
CA ARG A 9 -19.22 -5.92 18.15
C ARG A 9 -18.75 -5.17 16.91
N LEU A 10 -19.49 -5.26 15.80
CA LEU A 10 -19.17 -4.56 14.55
C LEU A 10 -19.24 -3.03 14.73
N LYS A 11 -20.30 -2.52 15.35
CA LYS A 11 -20.47 -1.10 15.65
C LYS A 11 -19.33 -0.57 16.53
N SER A 12 -18.99 -1.31 17.59
CA SER A 12 -17.87 -0.99 18.48
C SER A 12 -16.54 -0.94 17.71
N PHE A 13 -16.30 -1.91 16.83
CA PHE A 13 -15.10 -1.97 16.01
C PHE A 13 -15.03 -0.80 15.02
N SER A 14 -16.11 -0.57 14.26
CA SER A 14 -16.20 0.49 13.26
C SER A 14 -16.01 1.89 13.86
N LEU A 15 -16.63 2.18 15.01
CA LEU A 15 -16.50 3.49 15.67
C LEU A 15 -15.09 3.71 16.21
N ARG A 16 -14.42 2.66 16.72
CA ARG A 16 -13.05 2.76 17.24
C ARG A 16 -12.02 2.90 16.13
N ALA A 17 -12.12 2.09 15.08
CA ALA A 17 -11.23 2.15 13.93
C ALA A 17 -11.41 3.47 13.16
N GLY A 18 -12.67 3.86 12.90
CA GLY A 18 -12.99 5.11 12.21
C GLY A 18 -12.45 6.35 12.91
N LYS A 19 -12.53 6.43 14.24
CA LYS A 19 -11.96 7.55 15.01
C LYS A 19 -10.45 7.69 14.77
N THR A 20 -9.70 6.59 14.74
CA THR A 20 -8.26 6.63 14.47
C THR A 20 -7.98 7.04 13.02
N ILE A 21 -8.70 6.48 12.06
CA ILE A 21 -8.53 6.78 10.63
C ILE A 21 -8.81 8.26 10.35
N ILE A 22 -9.89 8.83 10.89
CA ILE A 22 -10.24 10.25 10.70
C ILE A 22 -9.15 11.17 11.27
N VAL A 23 -8.64 10.88 12.47
CA VAL A 23 -7.57 11.68 13.09
C VAL A 23 -6.32 11.66 12.21
N VAL A 24 -5.92 10.48 11.73
CA VAL A 24 -4.78 10.36 10.82
C VAL A 24 -5.04 11.10 9.52
N PHE A 25 -6.23 10.94 8.91
CA PHE A 25 -6.57 11.57 7.64
C PHE A 25 -6.51 13.10 7.74
N VAL A 26 -7.01 13.68 8.83
CA VAL A 26 -6.91 15.12 9.09
C VAL A 26 -5.45 15.55 9.20
N ILE A 27 -4.61 14.78 9.90
CA ILE A 27 -3.17 15.05 9.97
C ILE A 27 -2.53 14.99 8.58
N LEU A 28 -2.84 13.96 7.78
CA LEU A 28 -2.33 13.81 6.42
C LEU A 28 -2.79 14.96 5.52
N LYS A 29 -4.04 15.42 5.64
CA LYS A 29 -4.55 16.59 4.91
C LYS A 29 -3.84 17.88 5.31
N ILE A 30 -3.56 18.08 6.59
CA ILE A 30 -2.79 19.24 7.06
C ILE A 30 -1.37 19.18 6.50
N LEU A 31 -0.70 18.01 6.56
CA LEU A 31 0.65 17.82 6.02
C LEU A 31 0.71 17.98 4.48
N SER A 32 -0.38 17.63 3.79
CA SER A 32 -0.54 17.83 2.35
C SER A 32 -0.75 19.31 1.99
N SER A 33 -1.57 20.03 2.75
CA SER A 33 -1.94 21.42 2.42
C SER A 33 -0.91 22.46 2.85
N ILE A 34 -0.16 22.19 3.93
CA ILE A 34 0.90 23.06 4.44
C ILE A 34 2.18 22.85 3.61
N GLY A 35 2.65 23.93 2.98
CA GLY A 35 3.96 23.96 2.31
C GLY A 35 5.12 24.10 3.30
N THR A 36 6.34 23.85 2.84
CA THR A 36 7.59 24.07 3.61
C THR A 36 7.74 25.50 4.11
N ASP A 37 7.12 26.46 3.42
CA ASP A 37 7.14 27.89 3.73
C ASP A 37 6.04 28.30 4.74
N LEU A 38 5.35 27.32 5.35
CA LEU A 38 4.18 27.51 6.23
C LEU A 38 2.98 28.19 5.54
N THR A 39 2.98 28.23 4.21
CA THR A 39 1.88 28.74 3.39
C THR A 39 0.83 27.64 3.16
N PHE A 40 -0.44 28.02 3.26
CA PHE A 40 -1.58 27.16 2.94
C PHE A 40 -1.87 27.16 1.44
N GLY A 41 -2.39 26.05 0.92
CA GLY A 41 -2.77 25.91 -0.50
C GLY A 41 -1.73 25.23 -1.39
N ASN A 42 -0.81 24.45 -0.80
CA ASN A 42 0.14 23.61 -1.55
C ASN A 42 -0.33 22.15 -1.66
N ASP A 43 -1.64 21.93 -1.67
CA ASP A 43 -2.25 20.60 -1.67
C ASP A 43 -1.67 19.73 -2.77
N ASN A 44 -1.16 18.55 -2.39
CA ASN A 44 -0.64 17.55 -3.32
C ASN A 44 0.48 18.05 -4.27
N THR A 45 1.12 19.17 -3.94
CA THR A 45 2.21 19.76 -4.74
C THR A 45 3.58 19.28 -4.21
N ASP A 46 4.60 19.32 -5.07
CA ASP A 46 6.01 19.03 -4.76
C ASP A 46 6.58 19.81 -3.56
N LYS A 47 5.93 20.91 -3.17
CA LYS A 47 6.33 21.81 -2.06
C LYS A 47 5.62 21.53 -0.74
N SER A 48 4.70 20.56 -0.71
CA SER A 48 4.02 20.16 0.53
C SER A 48 5.02 19.57 1.53
N MET A 49 4.78 19.77 2.83
CA MET A 49 5.62 19.17 3.88
C MET A 49 5.60 17.64 3.80
N LEU A 50 4.49 17.05 3.33
CA LEU A 50 4.37 15.63 3.03
C LEU A 50 5.31 15.16 1.92
N SER A 51 5.45 15.94 0.84
CA SER A 51 6.34 15.63 -0.29
C SER A 51 7.81 15.65 0.16
N GLU A 52 8.23 16.66 0.93
CA GLU A 52 9.61 16.73 1.44
C GLU A 52 9.97 15.57 2.38
N ILE A 53 9.09 15.21 3.32
CA ILE A 53 9.30 14.04 4.19
C ILE A 53 9.43 12.77 3.34
N SER A 54 8.64 12.68 2.27
CA SER A 54 8.66 11.52 1.38
C SER A 54 9.92 11.46 0.54
N LYS A 55 10.41 12.58 -0.02
CA LYS A 55 11.69 12.65 -0.75
C LYS A 55 12.89 12.21 0.08
N VAL A 56 12.87 12.46 1.40
CA VAL A 56 13.90 11.96 2.32
C VAL A 56 13.83 10.44 2.48
N ALA A 57 12.63 9.86 2.44
CA ALA A 57 12.40 8.42 2.57
C ALA A 57 12.55 7.66 1.24
N THR A 58 12.32 8.28 0.09
CA THR A 58 12.35 7.66 -1.25
C THR A 58 13.64 6.88 -1.56
N PRO A 59 14.86 7.33 -1.19
CA PRO A 59 16.09 6.58 -1.47
C PRO A 59 16.12 5.19 -0.84
N VAL A 60 15.37 4.95 0.23
CA VAL A 60 15.23 3.62 0.83
C VAL A 60 14.57 2.64 -0.13
N PHE A 61 13.70 3.11 -1.03
CA PHE A 61 12.96 2.31 -2.00
C PHE A 61 13.65 2.21 -3.37
N ALA A 62 14.81 2.85 -3.56
CA ALA A 62 15.60 2.73 -4.78
C ALA A 62 15.95 1.28 -5.18
N PRO A 63 16.28 0.36 -4.25
CA PRO A 63 16.53 -1.05 -4.59
C PRO A 63 15.29 -1.83 -5.04
N ILE A 64 14.09 -1.26 -4.92
CA ILE A 64 12.82 -1.81 -5.42
C ILE A 64 12.46 -1.18 -6.78
N GLY A 65 13.22 -0.19 -7.25
CA GLY A 65 12.97 0.52 -8.51
C GLY A 65 12.21 1.83 -8.36
N VAL A 66 12.00 2.33 -7.14
CA VAL A 66 11.43 3.66 -6.92
C VAL A 66 12.54 4.71 -6.99
N GLU A 67 12.54 5.50 -8.07
CA GLU A 67 13.50 6.59 -8.26
C GLU A 67 13.19 7.79 -7.37
N GLN A 68 14.17 8.67 -7.18
CA GLN A 68 14.06 9.83 -6.29
C GLN A 68 12.97 10.81 -6.72
N ASP A 69 12.75 10.92 -8.04
CA ASP A 69 11.73 11.78 -8.63
C ASP A 69 10.32 11.21 -8.42
N ASN A 70 10.20 9.90 -8.17
CA ASN A 70 8.94 9.24 -7.85
C ASN A 70 8.65 9.26 -6.33
N TRP A 71 8.67 10.45 -5.75
CA TRP A 71 8.19 10.66 -4.38
C TRP A 71 6.70 10.36 -4.17
N PRO A 72 5.78 10.47 -5.17
CA PRO A 72 4.38 10.06 -4.99
C PRO A 72 4.23 8.58 -4.64
N ALA A 73 5.05 7.70 -5.22
CA ALA A 73 5.07 6.27 -4.86
C ALA A 73 5.36 6.05 -3.37
N THR A 74 6.29 6.82 -2.80
CA THR A 74 6.62 6.80 -1.37
C THR A 74 5.46 7.30 -0.52
N VAL A 75 4.77 8.38 -0.92
CA VAL A 75 3.54 8.84 -0.24
C VAL A 75 2.47 7.76 -0.25
N GLY A 76 2.26 7.10 -1.40
CA GLY A 76 1.34 5.98 -1.54
C GLY A 76 1.63 4.84 -0.56
N ILE A 77 2.90 4.49 -0.35
CA ILE A 77 3.29 3.48 0.65
C ILE A 77 2.83 3.89 2.06
N PHE A 78 3.05 5.15 2.43
CA PHE A 78 2.65 5.68 3.74
C PHE A 78 1.12 5.73 3.91
N THR A 79 0.38 6.20 2.91
CA THR A 79 -1.09 6.24 2.98
C THR A 79 -1.68 4.84 3.03
N GLY A 80 -1.07 3.88 2.33
CA GLY A 80 -1.50 2.49 2.33
C GLY A 80 -1.42 1.77 3.68
N VAL A 81 -0.54 2.22 4.60
CA VAL A 81 -0.45 1.68 5.97
C VAL A 81 -1.81 1.81 6.68
N PHE A 82 -2.55 2.86 6.36
CA PHE A 82 -3.86 3.14 6.93
C PHE A 82 -4.96 2.36 6.22
N ALA A 83 -4.96 2.36 4.89
CA ALA A 83 -5.90 1.58 4.07
C ALA A 83 -5.25 1.21 2.74
N LYS A 84 -5.24 -0.09 2.39
CA LYS A 84 -4.59 -0.57 1.15
C LYS A 84 -5.20 0.05 -0.11
N GLU A 85 -6.51 0.31 -0.13
CA GLU A 85 -7.16 0.94 -1.28
C GLU A 85 -6.90 2.45 -1.38
N ALA A 86 -6.51 3.09 -0.28
CA ALA A 86 -6.15 4.50 -0.31
C ALA A 86 -4.86 4.75 -1.12
N VAL A 87 -4.03 3.73 -1.36
CA VAL A 87 -2.84 3.84 -2.20
C VAL A 87 -3.22 4.28 -3.61
N VAL A 88 -4.21 3.62 -4.22
CA VAL A 88 -4.62 3.88 -5.60
C VAL A 88 -5.16 5.31 -5.74
N GLY A 89 -6.08 5.73 -4.86
CA GLY A 89 -6.62 7.08 -4.90
C GLY A 89 -5.59 8.17 -4.58
N THR A 90 -4.62 7.87 -3.71
CA THR A 90 -3.51 8.81 -3.43
C THR A 90 -2.62 8.96 -4.65
N LEU A 91 -2.25 7.85 -5.29
CA LEU A 91 -1.40 7.88 -6.48
C LEU A 91 -2.10 8.57 -7.64
N ASP A 92 -3.37 8.25 -7.89
CA ASP A 92 -4.16 8.90 -8.94
C ASP A 92 -4.19 10.42 -8.75
N SER A 93 -4.52 10.89 -7.54
CA SER A 93 -4.53 12.32 -7.22
C SER A 93 -3.15 12.97 -7.37
N LEU A 94 -2.08 12.35 -6.87
CA LEU A 94 -0.74 12.93 -6.92
C LEU A 94 -0.17 12.97 -8.34
N TYR A 95 -0.34 11.90 -9.11
CA TYR A 95 0.13 11.86 -10.50
C TYR A 95 -0.69 12.80 -11.40
N ALA A 96 -2.00 12.91 -11.20
CA ALA A 96 -2.81 13.90 -11.92
C ALA A 96 -2.37 15.35 -11.63
N ASN A 97 -1.99 15.66 -10.39
CA ASN A 97 -1.47 16.98 -10.02
C ASN A 97 -0.12 17.29 -10.67
N LEU A 98 0.77 16.30 -10.83
CA LEU A 98 2.08 16.48 -11.48
C LEU A 98 1.96 16.82 -12.97
N ASP A 99 0.89 16.36 -13.64
CA ASP A 99 0.62 16.69 -15.04
C ASP A 99 0.02 18.07 -15.26
N GLY A 100 -0.21 18.85 -14.20
CA GLY A 100 -0.96 20.09 -14.29
C GLY A 100 -2.43 19.87 -14.66
N VAL A 101 -2.88 18.61 -14.71
CA VAL A 101 -4.29 18.22 -14.63
C VAL A 101 -4.67 18.28 -13.16
N ALA A 102 -4.47 19.44 -12.55
CA ALA A 102 -5.18 19.76 -11.34
C ALA A 102 -6.65 19.59 -11.68
N ALA A 103 -7.29 18.58 -11.08
CA ALA A 103 -8.71 18.68 -10.83
C ALA A 103 -8.86 20.05 -10.15
N THR A 104 -9.29 21.04 -10.91
CA THR A 104 -9.80 22.28 -10.37
C THR A 104 -10.90 21.84 -9.41
N ASP A 105 -10.55 21.75 -8.13
CA ASP A 105 -11.51 21.83 -7.02
C ASP A 105 -12.10 23.24 -7.10
N SER A 106 -12.94 23.46 -8.11
CA SER A 106 -13.86 24.57 -8.16
C SER A 106 -14.98 24.22 -7.17
N ASP A 107 -14.91 24.89 -6.02
CA ASP A 107 -15.99 25.19 -5.09
C ASP A 107 -17.40 24.79 -5.57
N ASP A 108 -17.82 23.57 -5.23
CA ASP A 108 -19.16 23.17 -4.75
C ASP A 108 -19.23 21.64 -4.72
N VAL A 109 -18.69 21.03 -3.65
CA VAL A 109 -18.78 19.59 -3.44
C VAL A 109 -20.14 19.27 -2.82
N ASN A 110 -21.15 19.06 -3.67
CA ASN A 110 -22.39 18.41 -3.24
C ASN A 110 -22.12 16.93 -2.96
N VAL A 111 -21.88 16.63 -1.69
CA VAL A 111 -21.62 15.25 -1.21
C VAL A 111 -22.73 14.29 -1.59
N ILE A 112 -23.98 14.78 -1.69
CA ILE A 112 -25.15 13.96 -2.07
C ILE A 112 -25.03 13.50 -3.52
N ASP A 113 -24.65 14.39 -4.44
CA ASP A 113 -24.55 14.09 -5.87
C ASP A 113 -23.42 13.06 -6.11
N LYS A 114 -22.27 13.23 -5.44
CA LYS A 114 -21.16 12.25 -5.48
C LYS A 114 -21.53 10.88 -4.88
N VAL A 115 -22.38 10.87 -3.85
CA VAL A 115 -22.87 9.62 -3.25
C VAL A 115 -23.85 8.93 -4.19
N GLU A 116 -24.75 9.67 -4.85
CA GLU A 116 -25.69 9.11 -5.84
C GLU A 116 -24.96 8.50 -7.03
N GLU A 117 -23.96 9.21 -7.56
CA GLU A 117 -23.09 8.73 -8.64
C GLU A 117 -22.33 7.46 -8.23
N ALA A 118 -21.79 7.42 -7.01
CA ALA A 118 -21.15 6.23 -6.46
C ALA A 118 -22.12 5.04 -6.26
N PHE A 119 -23.40 5.29 -5.98
CA PHE A 119 -24.42 4.22 -5.90
C PHE A 119 -24.89 3.76 -7.28
N ALA A 120 -24.96 4.66 -8.26
CA ALA A 120 -25.32 4.36 -9.64
C ALA A 120 -24.25 3.51 -10.36
N SER A 121 -22.98 3.64 -9.97
CA SER A 121 -21.89 2.85 -10.55
C SER A 121 -21.88 1.38 -10.10
N ILE A 122 -22.45 1.06 -8.92
CA ILE A 122 -22.48 -0.31 -8.38
C ILE A 122 -23.20 -1.31 -9.31
N PRO A 123 -24.45 -1.07 -9.79
CA PRO A 123 -25.13 -2.01 -10.68
C PRO A 123 -24.42 -2.15 -12.04
N ALA A 124 -23.85 -1.07 -12.58
CA ALA A 124 -23.11 -1.11 -13.85
C ALA A 124 -21.86 -2.00 -13.73
N ASN A 125 -21.03 -1.78 -12.70
CA ASN A 125 -19.85 -2.60 -12.46
C ASN A 125 -20.19 -4.08 -12.16
N LEU A 126 -21.32 -4.34 -11.48
CA LEU A 126 -21.78 -5.71 -11.21
C LEU A 126 -22.22 -6.44 -12.48
N THR A 127 -22.83 -5.75 -13.45
CA THR A 127 -23.17 -6.36 -14.74
C THR A 127 -21.93 -6.70 -15.55
N ASP A 128 -20.88 -5.89 -15.49
CA ASP A 128 -19.62 -6.14 -16.18
C ASP A 128 -18.85 -7.31 -15.57
N VAL A 129 -18.80 -7.42 -14.24
CA VAL A 129 -18.24 -8.60 -13.56
C VAL A 129 -18.97 -9.87 -13.96
N PHE A 130 -20.30 -9.81 -14.07
CA PHE A 130 -21.09 -10.97 -14.48
C PHE A 130 -20.85 -11.32 -15.95
N ALA A 131 -20.76 -10.33 -16.84
CA ALA A 131 -20.42 -10.54 -18.25
C ALA A 131 -19.02 -11.18 -18.43
N ASN A 132 -18.03 -10.68 -17.70
CA ASN A 132 -16.66 -11.23 -17.72
C ASN A 132 -16.55 -12.63 -17.10
N LEU A 133 -17.39 -12.95 -16.11
CA LEU A 133 -17.45 -14.29 -15.51
C LEU A 133 -18.14 -15.31 -16.43
N LEU A 134 -19.08 -14.87 -17.29
CA LEU A 134 -19.75 -15.72 -18.28
C LEU A 134 -18.97 -15.88 -19.58
N ASP A 135 -17.94 -15.06 -19.84
CA ASP A 135 -17.01 -15.24 -20.96
C ASP A 135 -15.55 -15.40 -20.48
N PRO A 136 -15.23 -16.53 -19.80
CA PRO A 136 -13.88 -16.81 -19.30
C PRO A 136 -12.85 -17.08 -20.42
N LEU A 137 -13.27 -17.09 -21.68
CA LEU A 137 -12.43 -17.32 -22.87
C LEU A 137 -12.42 -16.13 -23.85
N GLY A 138 -13.10 -15.03 -23.54
CA GLY A 138 -13.04 -13.76 -24.28
C GLY A 138 -13.48 -13.84 -25.74
N LEU A 139 -14.46 -14.70 -26.06
CA LEU A 139 -14.87 -14.98 -27.44
C LEU A 139 -15.99 -14.05 -27.95
N ASN A 140 -16.62 -13.26 -27.07
CA ASN A 140 -17.67 -12.31 -27.44
C ASN A 140 -17.23 -10.83 -27.35
N VAL A 141 -15.96 -10.57 -27.04
CA VAL A 141 -15.40 -9.21 -27.17
C VAL A 141 -14.75 -9.10 -28.54
N THR A 142 -15.47 -8.46 -29.46
CA THR A 142 -14.93 -7.86 -30.68
C THR A 142 -13.58 -7.19 -30.40
N VAL A 143 -12.51 -7.83 -30.88
CA VAL A 143 -11.23 -7.23 -31.29
C VAL A 143 -10.77 -6.06 -30.41
N VAL A 144 -10.29 -6.36 -29.20
CA VAL A 144 -9.52 -5.40 -28.40
C VAL A 144 -8.12 -5.28 -29.01
N SER A 145 -8.04 -4.49 -30.08
CA SER A 145 -6.79 -3.94 -30.59
C SER A 145 -6.74 -2.47 -30.25
N ASP A 146 -6.88 -2.10 -28.98
CA ASP A 146 -6.36 -0.85 -28.46
C ASP A 146 -6.36 -0.85 -26.93
N GLN A 147 -5.20 -0.54 -26.38
CA GLN A 147 -4.89 -0.35 -24.95
C GLN A 147 -5.76 0.75 -24.29
N SER A 148 -6.63 1.40 -25.05
CA SER A 148 -7.57 2.43 -24.62
C SER A 148 -8.82 1.89 -23.90
N SER A 149 -9.24 0.64 -24.10
CA SER A 149 -10.51 0.14 -23.52
C SER A 149 -10.42 -0.17 -22.03
N ALA A 150 -9.27 -0.63 -21.53
CA ALA A 150 -9.08 -0.89 -20.09
C ALA A 150 -8.86 0.39 -19.27
N ALA A 151 -8.56 1.51 -19.92
CA ALA A 151 -8.37 2.82 -19.28
C ALA A 151 -9.69 3.61 -19.16
N ILE A 152 -10.73 3.26 -19.94
CA ILE A 152 -12.01 3.97 -19.96
C ILE A 152 -12.96 3.44 -18.86
N ASP A 153 -12.88 2.17 -18.49
CA ASP A 153 -13.79 1.56 -17.51
C ASP A 153 -13.45 1.86 -16.04
N GLN A 154 -12.24 2.35 -15.73
CA GLN A 154 -11.77 2.49 -14.34
C GLN A 154 -11.68 3.94 -13.83
N GLU A 155 -12.20 4.93 -14.57
CA GLU A 155 -12.18 6.36 -14.21
C GLU A 155 -10.78 6.88 -13.79
N VAL A 156 -9.72 6.19 -14.22
CA VAL A 156 -8.34 6.65 -14.05
C VAL A 156 -7.98 7.43 -15.29
N ASN A 157 -7.70 8.72 -15.10
CA ASN A 157 -7.39 9.64 -16.18
C ASN A 157 -6.24 9.08 -17.04
N ILE A 158 -6.41 9.00 -18.37
CA ILE A 158 -5.40 8.48 -19.31
C ILE A 158 -4.06 9.24 -19.16
N ALA A 159 -4.11 10.50 -18.72
CA ALA A 159 -2.93 11.28 -18.34
C ALA A 159 -2.17 10.68 -17.15
N THR A 160 -2.87 10.30 -16.07
CA THR A 160 -2.29 9.64 -14.88
C THR A 160 -1.48 8.40 -15.27
N PHE A 161 -1.96 7.57 -16.20
CA PHE A 161 -1.24 6.39 -16.66
C PHE A 161 0.06 6.73 -17.39
N THR A 162 0.05 7.78 -18.21
CA THR A 162 1.23 8.25 -18.94
C THR A 162 2.31 8.74 -17.96
N THR A 163 1.89 9.40 -16.88
CA THR A 163 2.82 9.91 -15.87
C THR A 163 3.30 8.88 -14.89
N MET A 164 2.47 7.87 -14.59
CA MET A 164 2.94 6.64 -13.95
C MET A 164 4.00 5.93 -14.81
N GLU A 165 3.82 5.83 -16.13
CA GLU A 165 4.82 5.23 -17.03
C GLU A 165 6.12 6.05 -17.08
N ASN A 166 6.02 7.38 -17.06
CA ASN A 166 7.19 8.25 -17.05
C ASN A 166 7.96 8.21 -15.71
N LEU A 167 7.26 8.10 -14.57
CA LEU A 167 7.86 8.11 -13.23
C LEU A 167 8.31 6.72 -12.76
N PHE A 168 7.77 5.65 -13.32
CA PHE A 168 8.33 4.30 -13.20
C PHE A 168 9.14 3.98 -14.45
N SER A 169 10.45 4.26 -14.39
CA SER A 169 11.41 4.06 -15.49
C SER A 169 11.46 2.65 -16.09
N SER A 170 10.82 1.64 -15.46
CA SER A 170 10.54 0.36 -16.09
C SER A 170 9.27 -0.30 -15.55
N GLN A 171 8.60 -1.10 -16.40
CA GLN A 171 7.46 -1.93 -15.98
C GLN A 171 7.84 -2.90 -14.83
N LEU A 172 9.11 -3.30 -14.75
CA LEU A 172 9.64 -4.12 -13.67
C LEU A 172 9.69 -3.37 -12.32
N ALA A 173 9.97 -2.06 -12.34
CA ALA A 173 9.92 -1.22 -11.14
C ALA A 173 8.49 -1.11 -10.60
N ALA A 174 7.52 -0.84 -11.49
CA ALA A 174 6.11 -0.80 -11.11
C ALA A 174 5.62 -2.15 -10.54
N PHE A 175 6.02 -3.27 -11.14
CA PHE A 175 5.68 -4.60 -10.63
C PHE A 175 6.30 -4.87 -9.25
N SER A 176 7.57 -4.52 -9.06
CA SER A 176 8.26 -4.69 -7.77
C SER A 176 7.64 -3.81 -6.68
N TYR A 177 7.22 -2.59 -7.01
CA TYR A 177 6.45 -1.72 -6.14
C TYR A 177 5.12 -2.35 -5.73
N LEU A 178 4.37 -2.94 -6.66
CA LEU A 178 3.13 -3.65 -6.34
C LEU A 178 3.36 -4.85 -5.43
N VAL A 179 4.40 -5.66 -5.69
CA VAL A 179 4.80 -6.77 -4.82
C VAL A 179 5.08 -6.27 -3.41
N PHE A 180 5.77 -5.14 -3.27
CA PHE A 180 6.00 -4.51 -1.97
C PHE A 180 4.67 -4.10 -1.30
N VAL A 181 3.81 -3.37 -2.01
CA VAL A 181 2.52 -2.86 -1.50
C VAL A 181 1.57 -3.98 -1.05
N LEU A 182 1.59 -5.12 -1.73
CA LEU A 182 0.78 -6.29 -1.38
C LEU A 182 1.28 -7.03 -0.13
N LEU A 183 2.59 -7.02 0.11
CA LEU A 183 3.21 -7.83 1.16
C LEU A 183 3.58 -7.06 2.44
N TYR A 184 3.76 -5.74 2.38
CA TYR A 184 4.21 -4.96 3.54
C TYR A 184 3.13 -4.86 4.63
N THR A 185 3.54 -4.29 5.79
CA THR A 185 2.75 -4.09 7.02
C THR A 185 1.22 -4.13 6.81
N PRO A 186 0.50 -5.00 7.54
CA PRO A 186 -0.94 -5.06 7.46
C PRO A 186 -1.56 -3.73 7.96
N CYS A 187 -2.76 -3.41 7.49
CA CYS A 187 -3.38 -2.11 7.77
C CYS A 187 -3.58 -1.85 9.28
N VAL A 188 -3.77 -0.59 9.65
CA VAL A 188 -3.98 -0.16 11.06
C VAL A 188 -5.08 -0.90 11.81
N ALA A 189 -6.10 -1.41 11.09
CA ALA A 189 -7.15 -2.22 11.69
C ALA A 189 -6.62 -3.55 12.24
N VAL A 190 -5.81 -4.26 11.46
CA VAL A 190 -5.17 -5.53 11.85
C VAL A 190 -4.12 -5.29 12.92
N MET A 191 -3.31 -4.24 12.77
CA MET A 191 -2.33 -3.86 13.81
C MET A 191 -3.02 -3.52 15.13
N GLY A 192 -4.15 -2.82 15.10
CA GLY A 192 -4.92 -2.47 16.30
C GLY A 192 -5.53 -3.69 17.01
N ALA A 193 -5.96 -4.70 16.27
CA ALA A 193 -6.41 -5.98 16.83
C ALA A 193 -5.22 -6.74 17.46
N MET A 194 -4.12 -6.86 16.71
CA MET A 194 -2.91 -7.55 17.15
C MET A 194 -2.27 -6.88 18.38
N TYR A 195 -2.34 -5.55 18.48
CA TYR A 195 -1.91 -4.83 19.67
C TYR A 195 -2.68 -5.26 20.92
N ARG A 196 -3.99 -5.43 20.80
CA ARG A 196 -4.86 -5.82 21.92
C ARG A 196 -4.69 -7.28 22.32
N GLU A 197 -4.34 -8.15 21.37
CA GLU A 197 -4.24 -9.60 21.59
C GLU A 197 -2.84 -10.07 21.97
N ALA A 198 -1.80 -9.57 21.28
CA ALA A 198 -0.42 -10.03 21.45
C ALA A 198 0.50 -8.96 22.10
N GLY A 199 0.03 -7.72 22.25
CA GLY A 199 0.79 -6.62 22.84
C GLY A 199 1.72 -5.90 21.86
N MET A 200 2.26 -4.74 22.27
CA MET A 200 3.08 -3.86 21.40
C MET A 200 4.31 -4.56 20.82
N LYS A 201 4.99 -5.40 21.61
CA LYS A 201 6.25 -6.04 21.19
C LYS A 201 6.02 -7.00 20.03
N TRP A 202 4.95 -7.78 20.10
CA TRP A 202 4.57 -8.70 19.04
C TRP A 202 4.01 -7.97 17.82
N MET A 203 3.20 -6.93 18.03
CA MET A 203 2.72 -6.10 16.92
C MET A 203 3.88 -5.49 16.12
N LEU A 204 4.85 -4.87 16.79
CA LEU A 204 6.00 -4.23 16.14
C LEU A 204 6.90 -5.27 15.46
N PHE A 205 7.07 -6.44 16.08
CA PHE A 205 7.77 -7.55 15.46
C PHE A 205 7.09 -7.97 14.14
N VAL A 206 5.77 -8.18 14.13
CA VAL A 206 5.04 -8.59 12.92
C VAL A 206 5.05 -7.49 11.85
N ALA A 207 4.84 -6.23 12.21
CA ALA A 207 4.90 -5.11 11.28
C ALA A 207 6.29 -4.96 10.64
N THR A 208 7.35 -5.03 11.45
CA THR A 208 8.74 -4.94 10.95
C THR A 208 9.11 -6.17 10.13
N TRP A 209 8.72 -7.37 10.58
CA TRP A 209 9.02 -8.62 9.90
C TRP A 209 8.35 -8.72 8.54
N SER A 210 7.05 -8.43 8.47
CA SER A 210 6.30 -8.42 7.20
C SER A 210 6.84 -7.40 6.22
N THR A 211 7.14 -6.18 6.68
CA THR A 211 7.74 -5.13 5.82
C THR A 211 9.13 -5.51 5.37
N GLY A 212 9.95 -6.11 6.24
CA GLY A 212 11.28 -6.60 5.87
C GLY A 212 11.21 -7.70 4.80
N LEU A 213 10.29 -8.66 4.95
CA LEU A 213 10.06 -9.69 3.93
C LEU A 213 9.54 -9.11 2.62
N ALA A 214 8.61 -8.17 2.68
CA ALA A 214 8.09 -7.48 1.50
C ALA A 214 9.19 -6.73 0.76
N TYR A 215 10.02 -5.98 1.50
CA TYR A 215 11.14 -5.21 0.97
C TYR A 215 12.19 -6.11 0.30
N ILE A 216 12.57 -7.21 0.97
CA ILE A 216 13.52 -8.18 0.41
C ILE A 216 12.94 -8.85 -0.84
N THR A 217 11.68 -9.27 -0.80
CA THR A 217 11.05 -9.94 -1.93
C THR A 217 10.94 -9.02 -3.14
N ALA A 218 10.46 -7.79 -2.94
CA ALA A 218 10.33 -6.79 -3.99
C ALA A 218 11.69 -6.39 -4.58
N SER A 219 12.71 -6.17 -3.74
CA SER A 219 14.05 -5.81 -4.22
C SER A 219 14.73 -6.97 -4.94
N VAL A 220 14.51 -8.22 -4.54
CA VAL A 220 14.99 -9.39 -5.29
C VAL A 220 14.36 -9.45 -6.68
N VAL A 221 13.04 -9.23 -6.78
CA VAL A 221 12.33 -9.22 -8.08
C VAL A 221 12.90 -8.14 -9.01
N TYR A 222 13.05 -6.91 -8.51
CA TYR A 222 13.62 -5.82 -9.28
C TYR A 222 15.06 -6.12 -9.72
N GLN A 223 15.90 -6.59 -8.79
CA GLN A 223 17.32 -6.74 -9.04
C GLN A 223 17.68 -7.95 -9.90
N VAL A 224 16.84 -8.99 -9.89
CA VAL A 224 16.95 -10.12 -10.83
C VAL A 224 16.61 -9.68 -12.24
N GLY A 225 15.55 -8.91 -12.45
CA GLY A 225 15.20 -8.43 -13.79
C GLY A 225 16.12 -7.32 -14.29
N ASN A 226 16.66 -6.47 -13.39
CA ASN A 226 17.61 -5.41 -13.72
C ASN A 226 19.08 -5.88 -13.78
N PHE A 227 19.33 -7.18 -13.65
CA PHE A 227 20.68 -7.74 -13.55
C PHE A 227 21.58 -7.41 -14.74
N LYS A 228 21.00 -7.24 -15.93
CA LYS A 228 21.73 -6.91 -17.16
C LYS A 228 22.26 -5.47 -17.18
N GLN A 229 21.62 -4.54 -16.48
CA GLN A 229 22.00 -3.13 -16.51
C GLN A 229 23.08 -2.80 -15.46
N ALA A 230 23.00 -3.39 -14.27
CA ALA A 230 23.95 -3.15 -13.18
C ALA A 230 24.37 -4.46 -12.47
N PRO A 231 25.24 -5.30 -13.08
CA PRO A 231 25.51 -6.66 -12.59
C PRO A 231 26.25 -6.71 -11.25
N MET A 232 27.18 -5.78 -10.99
CA MET A 232 27.95 -5.78 -9.73
C MET A 232 27.08 -5.40 -8.53
N PHE A 233 26.35 -4.28 -8.61
CA PHE A 233 25.43 -3.86 -7.54
C PHE A 233 24.33 -4.91 -7.32
N SER A 234 23.83 -5.52 -8.39
CA SER A 234 22.84 -6.60 -8.33
C SER A 234 23.30 -7.82 -7.59
N ALA A 235 24.49 -8.33 -7.91
CA ALA A 235 25.03 -9.49 -7.23
C ALA A 235 25.25 -9.22 -5.73
N PHE A 236 25.82 -8.06 -5.36
CA PHE A 236 26.05 -7.72 -3.95
C PHE A 236 24.75 -7.55 -3.17
N TRP A 237 23.75 -6.89 -3.75
CA TRP A 237 22.45 -6.68 -3.10
C TRP A 237 21.72 -8.01 -2.89
N LEU A 238 21.67 -8.87 -3.90
CA LEU A 238 21.02 -10.19 -3.81
C LEU A 238 21.69 -11.08 -2.77
N LEU A 239 23.03 -11.07 -2.71
CA LEU A 239 23.78 -11.79 -1.68
C LEU A 239 23.48 -11.23 -0.29
N GLY A 240 23.45 -9.90 -0.15
CA GLY A 240 23.07 -9.21 1.09
C GLY A 240 21.67 -9.62 1.56
N CYS A 241 20.68 -9.60 0.67
CA CYS A 241 19.33 -10.06 0.95
C CYS A 241 19.29 -11.53 1.40
N ALA A 242 20.01 -12.43 0.72
CA ALA A 242 20.09 -13.83 1.11
C ALA A 242 20.73 -14.02 2.50
N VAL A 243 21.78 -13.27 2.81
CA VAL A 243 22.41 -13.25 4.15
C VAL A 243 21.44 -12.74 5.21
N VAL A 244 20.71 -11.65 4.95
CA VAL A 244 19.73 -11.10 5.89
C VAL A 244 18.61 -12.11 6.18
N VAL A 245 18.06 -12.76 5.14
CA VAL A 245 17.01 -13.78 5.30
C VAL A 245 17.52 -14.98 6.09
N THR A 246 18.71 -15.51 5.73
CA THR A 246 19.29 -16.66 6.43
C THR A 246 19.62 -16.35 7.88
N LEU A 247 20.19 -15.18 8.17
CA LEU A 247 20.43 -14.72 9.54
C LEU A 247 19.14 -14.55 10.32
N ALA A 248 18.11 -13.95 9.72
CA ALA A 248 16.83 -13.76 10.38
C ALA A 248 16.15 -15.10 10.72
N VAL A 249 16.07 -16.02 9.75
CA VAL A 249 15.51 -17.36 9.97
C VAL A 249 16.34 -18.14 11.01
N SER A 250 17.67 -18.04 10.96
CA SER A 250 18.55 -18.67 11.95
C SER A 250 18.33 -18.09 13.34
N SER A 251 18.20 -16.77 13.45
CA SER A 251 17.91 -16.10 14.72
C SER A 251 16.58 -16.59 15.30
N MET A 252 15.52 -16.69 14.49
CA MET A 252 14.21 -17.20 14.94
C MET A 252 14.28 -18.66 15.37
N ARG A 253 15.01 -19.51 14.64
CA ARG A 253 15.24 -20.90 15.03
C ARG A 253 15.98 -21.00 16.36
N ILE A 254 17.02 -20.18 16.58
CA ILE A 254 17.79 -20.18 17.83
C ILE A 254 16.94 -19.69 19.00
N TYR A 255 16.23 -18.57 18.84
CA TYR A 255 15.34 -18.04 19.88
C TYR A 255 14.18 -18.99 20.19
N GLY A 256 13.58 -19.60 19.16
CA GLY A 256 12.54 -20.62 19.29
C GLY A 256 13.03 -21.85 20.08
N ASN A 257 14.21 -22.38 19.72
CA ASN A 257 14.81 -23.52 20.41
C ASN A 257 15.19 -23.20 21.87
N LYS A 258 15.70 -21.99 22.15
CA LYS A 258 16.01 -21.54 23.53
C LYS A 258 14.75 -21.40 24.38
N MET A 259 13.67 -20.85 23.83
CA MET A 259 12.37 -20.75 24.51
C MET A 259 11.76 -22.13 24.77
N ALA A 260 11.82 -23.04 23.79
CA ALA A 260 11.34 -24.41 23.93
C ALA A 260 12.17 -25.25 24.94
N ALA A 261 13.48 -25.02 25.02
CA ALA A 261 14.33 -25.64 26.03
C ALA A 261 13.98 -25.15 27.45
N LYS A 262 13.63 -23.87 27.60
CA LYS A 262 13.27 -23.26 28.89
C LYS A 262 11.88 -23.70 29.38
N SER A 263 10.91 -23.94 28.49
CA SER A 263 9.58 -24.43 28.87
C SER A 263 9.57 -25.88 29.35
N ARG A 264 10.55 -26.70 28.91
CA ARG A 264 10.76 -28.07 29.41
C ARG A 264 11.28 -28.13 30.86
N LEU A 265 11.64 -27.00 31.47
CA LEU A 265 12.10 -26.90 32.86
C LEU A 265 10.97 -26.66 33.88
N ILE A 266 9.72 -26.47 33.42
CA ILE A 266 8.57 -26.43 34.33
C ILE A 266 8.10 -27.88 34.52
N PRO A 267 8.24 -28.48 35.72
CA PRO A 267 7.75 -29.82 35.94
C PRO A 267 6.24 -29.83 35.72
N VAL A 268 5.76 -30.69 34.83
CA VAL A 268 4.33 -30.96 34.65
C VAL A 268 3.89 -31.67 35.92
N VAL A 269 3.35 -30.90 36.88
CA VAL A 269 2.66 -31.48 38.04
C VAL A 269 1.38 -32.09 37.49
N ASN A 270 1.43 -33.39 37.24
CA ASN A 270 0.23 -34.19 37.03
C ASN A 270 -0.56 -34.15 38.35
N ILE A 271 -1.62 -33.34 38.37
CA ILE A 271 -2.64 -33.41 39.42
C ILE A 271 -3.51 -34.61 39.04
N ILE A 272 -3.16 -35.78 39.59
CA ILE A 272 -4.03 -36.96 39.64
C ILE A 272 -4.89 -36.83 40.89
#